data_AF-A0AAN7VQ21-F1
#
_entry.id   AF-A0AAN7VQ21-F1
#
_cell.length_a   1.000
_cell.length_b   1.000
_cell.length_c   1.000
_cell.angle_alpha   90.00
_cell.angle_beta   90.00
_cell.angle_gamma   90.00
#
_symmetry.space_group_name_H-M   'P 1'
#
loop_
_entity.id
_entity.type
_entity.pdbx_description
1 polymer ?
#
loop_
_entity_poly.entity_id
_entity_poly.type
_entity_poly.pdbx_seq_one_letter_code
_entity_poly.pdbx_strand_id
1 'polypeptide(L)'
;MAQQTKVPLSSVLPPLIFGTATFNYQYNKDPYELDTVGLVQKALEFGVRAFDTSPYYGPSEEILGAALETDFVRRNFPRNEYFLCTKVGRIAGDEFDYSAEWVRQSIENSRRRLKTEYLDLVYCHDVEFVSEEEALEAIRELRRIRDEEGTIKYIGISGYPLPVLCSIAHRVLRETGEPLDAVMSYANFTMQNNLLASTGVKELKAAGVDVVPNASPLGMGLLRREGVPVGSMGNWHPSSNELRTAVKRASDFCDRHDEKLEVVAIRYALEEWIRLGSSVGSRGDPASGVPWQRESNEQVGGTRLGVSVMGVSKASELEKTMQVWRSILDGLENGEETARKAGRWKRDHEWSLNRQRAVQLMADGIQEHLDAYLDYVWESPPKDFVNKKAKESRTQLTPVEDAWLTPAASPRPEEADMPDLVADGSLPIR
;
A
#
# COMPACT_ATOMS: atom_id res chain seq x y z
N MET A 1 -17.77 22.36 -26.51
CA MET A 1 -16.74 22.76 -25.52
C MET A 1 -15.55 21.83 -25.73
N ALA A 2 -14.33 22.35 -25.84
CA ALA A 2 -13.16 21.49 -26.00
C ALA A 2 -13.03 20.64 -24.72
N GLN A 3 -13.06 19.32 -24.86
CA GLN A 3 -12.86 18.38 -23.76
C GLN A 3 -11.46 18.63 -23.23
N GLN A 4 -11.35 19.25 -22.05
CA GLN A 4 -10.07 19.55 -21.42
C GLN A 4 -9.38 18.19 -21.21
N THR A 5 -8.26 17.96 -21.88
CA THR A 5 -7.55 16.68 -21.82
C THR A 5 -7.10 16.42 -20.38
N LYS A 6 -7.70 15.42 -19.73
CA LYS A 6 -7.35 14.97 -18.37
C LYS A 6 -5.85 14.71 -18.30
N VAL A 7 -5.17 15.31 -17.32
CA VAL A 7 -3.75 15.04 -17.06
C VAL A 7 -3.61 13.56 -16.69
N PRO A 8 -2.82 12.74 -17.42
CA PRO A 8 -2.70 11.31 -17.11
C PRO A 8 -2.11 11.09 -15.71
N LEU A 9 -2.65 10.11 -14.97
CA LEU A 9 -2.19 9.82 -13.60
C LEU A 9 -0.68 9.52 -13.56
N SER A 10 -0.18 8.80 -14.57
CA SER A 10 1.24 8.49 -14.77
C SER A 10 2.17 9.69 -14.98
N SER A 11 1.64 10.91 -15.09
CA SER A 11 2.45 12.13 -15.17
C SER A 11 2.54 12.87 -13.84
N VAL A 12 1.69 12.55 -12.86
CA VAL A 12 1.53 13.38 -11.67
C VAL A 12 1.58 12.61 -10.35
N LEU A 13 1.27 11.30 -10.34
CA LEU A 13 1.29 10.53 -9.10
C LEU A 13 2.73 10.36 -8.59
N PRO A 14 3.07 10.77 -7.35
CA PRO A 14 4.37 10.47 -6.77
C PRO A 14 4.65 8.96 -6.74
N PRO A 15 5.83 8.49 -7.20
CA PRO A 15 6.16 7.06 -7.24
C PRO A 15 6.40 6.43 -5.86
N LEU A 16 6.57 7.23 -4.80
CA LEU A 16 6.57 6.76 -3.42
C LEU A 16 5.36 7.31 -2.68
N ILE A 17 4.50 6.41 -2.21
CA ILE A 17 3.27 6.73 -1.48
C ILE A 17 3.40 6.27 -0.04
N PHE A 18 3.03 7.13 0.91
CA PHE A 18 2.88 6.76 2.32
C PHE A 18 1.51 6.12 2.53
N GLY A 19 1.49 4.80 2.65
CA GLY A 19 0.34 4.03 3.09
C GLY A 19 0.12 4.15 4.60
N THR A 20 -1.13 4.40 4.98
CA THR A 20 -1.57 4.64 6.38
C THR A 20 -2.39 3.47 6.94
N ALA A 21 -2.30 2.29 6.33
CA ALA A 21 -2.87 1.06 6.88
C ALA A 21 -2.32 0.76 8.29
N THR A 22 -1.10 1.19 8.59
CA THR A 22 -0.49 1.11 9.92
C THR A 22 -1.18 2.00 10.95
N PHE A 23 -1.96 3.02 10.57
CA PHE A 23 -2.76 3.83 11.50
C PHE A 23 -4.06 3.12 11.90
N ASN A 24 -3.96 1.81 12.16
CA ASN A 24 -5.08 0.96 12.54
C ASN A 24 -4.70 -0.04 13.65
N TYR A 25 -5.71 -0.79 14.09
CA TYR A 25 -5.63 -1.79 15.15
C TYR A 25 -5.06 -3.17 14.74
N GLN A 26 -4.87 -3.44 13.43
CA GLN A 26 -4.18 -4.64 12.94
C GLN A 26 -2.68 -4.57 13.24
N TYR A 27 -2.07 -3.40 12.98
CA TYR A 27 -0.63 -3.21 13.12
C TYR A 27 -0.21 -2.72 14.51
N ASN A 28 -1.09 -2.02 15.22
CA ASN A 28 -0.79 -1.37 16.49
C ASN A 28 -1.86 -1.70 17.54
N LYS A 29 -1.48 -1.68 18.83
CA LYS A 29 -2.44 -1.89 19.92
C LYS A 29 -3.46 -0.76 19.98
N ASP A 30 -2.97 0.47 19.91
CA ASP A 30 -3.76 1.69 19.77
C ASP A 30 -3.08 2.61 18.74
N PRO A 31 -3.72 2.88 17.58
CA PRO A 31 -3.18 3.79 16.58
C PRO A 31 -3.16 5.25 17.06
N TYR A 32 -3.93 5.63 18.08
CA TYR A 32 -3.91 6.98 18.66
C TYR A 32 -2.70 7.25 19.55
N GLU A 33 -2.00 6.21 20.02
CA GLU A 33 -0.73 6.34 20.76
C GLU A 33 0.47 6.62 19.84
N LEU A 34 0.29 6.48 18.52
CA LEU A 34 1.34 6.80 17.54
C LEU A 34 1.49 8.31 17.38
N ASP A 35 2.73 8.78 17.21
CA ASP A 35 3.03 10.15 16.76
C ASP A 35 2.75 10.29 15.25
N THR A 36 1.49 10.13 14.87
CA THR A 36 1.01 10.20 13.47
C THR A 36 1.14 11.61 12.90
N VAL A 37 0.94 12.64 13.72
CA VAL A 37 1.18 14.03 13.35
C VAL A 37 2.65 14.25 12.97
N GLY A 38 3.58 13.86 13.85
CA GLY A 38 5.01 13.98 13.58
C GLY A 38 5.44 13.13 12.38
N LEU A 39 4.87 11.93 12.20
CA LEU A 39 5.12 11.09 11.03
C LEU A 39 4.71 11.73 9.71
N VAL A 40 3.49 12.26 9.61
CA VAL A 40 2.99 12.90 8.39
C VAL A 40 3.77 14.17 8.09
N GLN A 41 4.04 14.99 9.10
CA GLN A 41 4.87 16.19 8.94
C GLN A 41 6.26 15.84 8.43
N LYS A 42 6.92 14.86 9.05
CA LYS A 42 8.26 14.44 8.66
C LYS A 42 8.30 13.80 7.26
N ALA A 43 7.25 13.09 6.87
CA ALA A 43 7.12 12.56 5.51
C ALA A 43 7.06 13.69 4.47
N LEU A 44 6.26 14.73 4.73
CA LEU A 44 6.18 15.92 3.89
C LEU A 44 7.52 16.67 3.85
N GLU A 45 8.18 16.85 4.99
CA GLU A 45 9.53 17.43 5.04
C GLU A 45 10.52 16.64 4.19
N PHE A 46 10.41 15.31 4.17
CA PHE A 46 11.24 14.42 3.37
C PHE A 46 10.88 14.36 1.88
N GLY A 47 9.84 15.07 1.43
CA GLY A 47 9.45 15.13 0.02
C GLY A 47 8.36 14.14 -0.36
N VAL A 48 7.80 13.35 0.57
CA VAL A 48 6.64 12.51 0.26
C VAL A 48 5.46 13.42 -0.10
N ARG A 49 4.80 13.13 -1.22
CA ARG A 49 3.66 13.94 -1.72
C ARG A 49 2.41 13.10 -2.02
N ALA A 50 2.33 11.88 -1.52
CA ALA A 50 1.14 11.04 -1.68
C ALA A 50 0.88 10.22 -0.42
N PHE A 51 -0.38 10.17 0.00
CA PHE A 51 -0.85 9.37 1.12
C PHE A 51 -1.97 8.44 0.66
N ASP A 52 -1.87 7.16 1.01
CA ASP A 52 -2.90 6.16 0.76
C ASP A 52 -3.56 5.71 2.08
N THR A 53 -4.88 5.76 2.13
CA THR A 53 -5.69 5.38 3.30
C THR A 53 -6.94 4.63 2.86
N SER A 54 -7.87 4.33 3.78
CA SER A 54 -9.13 3.66 3.48
C SER A 54 -10.11 3.79 4.65
N PRO A 55 -11.43 3.87 4.39
CA PRO A 55 -12.46 3.71 5.42
C PRO A 55 -12.35 2.40 6.21
N TYR A 56 -11.81 1.33 5.59
CA TYR A 56 -11.62 0.04 6.27
C TYR A 56 -10.44 0.06 7.26
N TYR A 57 -9.49 1.00 7.15
CA TYR A 57 -8.29 1.03 7.99
C TYR A 57 -8.54 1.62 9.37
N GLY A 58 -9.66 1.24 10.02
CA GLY A 58 -10.07 1.80 11.31
C GLY A 58 -10.03 3.34 11.28
N PRO A 59 -9.42 4.00 12.28
CA PRO A 59 -9.41 5.46 12.39
C PRO A 59 -8.42 6.17 11.43
N SER A 60 -7.80 5.45 10.49
CA SER A 60 -6.72 5.97 9.66
C SER A 60 -7.07 7.26 8.91
N GLU A 61 -8.26 7.37 8.31
CA GLU A 61 -8.68 8.60 7.61
C GLU A 61 -8.82 9.80 8.57
N GLU A 62 -9.32 9.57 9.78
CA GLU A 62 -9.49 10.62 10.80
C GLU A 62 -8.14 11.08 11.33
N ILE A 63 -7.25 10.12 11.61
CA ILE A 63 -5.89 10.38 12.08
C ILE A 63 -5.08 11.14 11.01
N LEU A 64 -5.12 10.67 9.76
CA LEU A 64 -4.44 11.34 8.65
C LEU A 64 -5.03 12.73 8.41
N GLY A 65 -6.36 12.87 8.39
CA GLY A 65 -7.03 14.16 8.24
C GLY A 65 -6.67 15.15 9.35
N ALA A 66 -6.60 14.69 10.61
CA ALA A 66 -6.16 15.52 11.73
C ALA A 66 -4.71 15.99 11.59
N ALA A 67 -3.80 15.12 11.14
CA ALA A 67 -2.39 15.47 10.91
C ALA A 67 -2.22 16.50 9.77
N LEU A 68 -2.97 16.34 8.68
CA LEU A 68 -2.94 17.25 7.53
C LEU A 68 -3.59 18.61 7.83
N GLU A 69 -4.52 18.66 8.77
CA GLU A 69 -5.21 19.90 9.20
C GLU A 69 -4.38 20.76 10.15
N THR A 70 -3.24 20.27 10.64
CA THR A 70 -2.38 21.07 11.51
C THR A 70 -1.91 22.35 10.83
N ASP A 71 -1.80 23.43 11.62
CA ASP A 71 -1.33 24.74 11.14
C ASP A 71 -0.01 24.66 10.37
N PHE A 72 0.89 23.79 10.83
CA PHE A 72 2.16 23.55 10.16
C PHE A 72 1.95 22.99 8.74
N VAL A 73 1.14 21.95 8.57
CA VAL A 73 0.92 21.35 7.25
C VAL A 73 0.19 22.33 6.34
N ARG A 74 -0.91 22.94 6.81
CA ARG A 74 -1.71 23.87 6.00
C ARG A 74 -0.92 25.08 5.49
N ARG A 75 0.07 25.55 6.26
CA ARG A 75 0.92 26.70 5.87
C ARG A 75 2.06 26.34 4.92
N ASN A 76 2.65 25.15 5.07
CA ASN A 76 3.85 24.76 4.33
C ASN A 76 3.58 23.83 3.15
N PHE A 77 2.46 23.11 3.17
CA PHE A 77 2.08 22.11 2.17
C PHE A 77 0.58 22.28 1.87
N PRO A 78 0.19 23.23 1.01
CA PRO A 78 -1.21 23.41 0.65
C PRO A 78 -1.78 22.15 -0.03
N ARG A 79 -3.10 21.95 0.09
CA ARG A 79 -3.79 20.71 -0.31
C ARG A 79 -3.47 20.23 -1.74
N ASN A 80 -3.21 21.13 -2.68
CA ASN A 80 -2.89 20.81 -4.07
C ASN A 80 -1.43 20.37 -4.31
N GLU A 81 -0.59 20.35 -3.28
CA GLU A 81 0.79 19.88 -3.39
C GLU A 81 0.96 18.39 -3.09
N TYR A 82 -0.04 17.74 -2.51
CA TYR A 82 -0.01 16.31 -2.23
C TYR A 82 -1.27 15.58 -2.74
N PHE A 83 -1.12 14.28 -2.96
CA PHE A 83 -2.17 13.36 -3.35
C PHE A 83 -2.78 12.70 -2.12
N LEU A 84 -4.12 12.64 -2.08
CA LEU A 84 -4.86 11.78 -1.18
C LEU A 84 -5.54 10.67 -1.97
N CYS A 85 -5.09 9.45 -1.70
CA CYS A 85 -5.67 8.21 -2.19
C CYS A 85 -6.51 7.59 -1.08
N THR A 86 -7.77 7.26 -1.38
CA THR A 86 -8.63 6.50 -0.45
C THR A 86 -9.44 5.46 -1.23
N LYS A 87 -10.35 4.77 -0.55
CA LYS A 87 -11.06 3.62 -1.09
C LYS A 87 -12.54 3.62 -0.72
N VAL A 88 -13.33 2.85 -1.45
CA VAL A 88 -14.77 2.60 -1.19
C VAL A 88 -15.07 1.11 -1.28
N GLY A 89 -16.30 0.70 -0.95
CA GLY A 89 -16.75 -0.68 -1.10
C GLY A 89 -16.57 -1.51 0.17
N ARG A 90 -15.34 -1.68 0.65
CA ARG A 90 -15.05 -2.41 1.89
C ARG A 90 -15.32 -1.56 3.13
N ILE A 91 -16.16 -2.06 4.03
CA ILE A 91 -16.60 -1.36 5.25
C ILE A 91 -15.93 -1.97 6.47
N ALA A 92 -16.03 -3.30 6.59
CA ALA A 92 -15.46 -4.07 7.69
C ALA A 92 -14.79 -5.35 7.17
N GLY A 93 -14.41 -6.25 8.08
CA GLY A 93 -13.78 -7.52 7.70
C GLY A 93 -14.66 -8.38 6.79
N ASP A 94 -15.97 -8.36 7.04
CA ASP A 94 -17.01 -9.18 6.40
C ASP A 94 -18.21 -8.38 5.88
N GLU A 95 -18.07 -7.05 5.78
CA GLU A 95 -19.11 -6.15 5.25
C GLU A 95 -18.58 -5.36 4.07
N PHE A 96 -19.26 -5.54 2.93
CA PHE A 96 -18.95 -4.89 1.66
C PHE A 96 -20.23 -4.32 1.07
N ASP A 97 -20.17 -3.10 0.55
CA ASP A 97 -21.30 -2.46 -0.13
C ASP A 97 -20.76 -1.63 -1.29
N TYR A 98 -21.01 -2.11 -2.49
CA TYR A 98 -20.55 -1.52 -3.74
C TYR A 98 -21.67 -0.79 -4.48
N SER A 99 -22.84 -0.66 -3.85
CA SER A 99 -23.97 0.06 -4.43
C SER A 99 -23.61 1.52 -4.69
N ALA A 100 -24.21 2.11 -5.73
CA ALA A 100 -24.00 3.51 -6.03
C ALA A 100 -24.35 4.44 -4.84
N GLU A 101 -25.35 4.08 -4.03
CA GLU A 101 -25.73 4.82 -2.82
C GLU A 101 -24.61 4.83 -1.77
N TRP A 102 -24.07 3.65 -1.44
CA TRP A 102 -22.99 3.57 -0.47
C TRP A 102 -21.71 4.22 -0.98
N VAL A 103 -21.39 4.10 -2.28
CA VAL A 103 -20.24 4.78 -2.88
C VAL A 103 -20.32 6.28 -2.66
N ARG A 104 -21.45 6.93 -2.95
CA ARG A 104 -21.64 8.37 -2.70
C ARG A 104 -21.46 8.72 -1.22
N GLN A 105 -22.09 7.97 -0.32
CA GLN A 105 -21.98 8.20 1.12
C GLN A 105 -20.54 8.03 1.61
N SER A 106 -19.83 7.01 1.12
CA SER A 106 -18.46 6.69 1.49
C SER A 106 -17.48 7.78 1.03
N ILE A 107 -17.67 8.36 -0.17
CA ILE A 107 -16.89 9.51 -0.64
C ILE A 107 -17.07 10.71 0.27
N GLU A 108 -18.30 11.06 0.65
CA GLU A 108 -18.57 12.21 1.52
C GLU A 108 -17.98 12.01 2.92
N ASN A 109 -18.14 10.81 3.48
CA ASN A 109 -17.53 10.46 4.76
C ASN A 109 -16.00 10.56 4.72
N SER A 110 -15.38 10.08 3.65
CA SER A 110 -13.93 10.15 3.48
C SER A 110 -13.45 11.60 3.37
N ARG A 111 -14.13 12.44 2.57
CA ARG A 111 -13.84 13.89 2.45
C ARG A 111 -13.93 14.61 3.79
N ARG A 112 -14.96 14.30 4.59
CA ARG A 112 -15.14 14.83 5.95
C ARG A 112 -14.02 14.40 6.89
N ARG A 113 -13.70 13.10 6.95
CA ARG A 113 -12.65 12.56 7.83
C ARG A 113 -11.26 13.08 7.46
N LEU A 114 -10.96 13.15 6.17
CA LEU A 114 -9.71 13.68 5.63
C LEU A 114 -9.65 15.21 5.56
N LYS A 115 -10.75 15.90 5.89
CA LYS A 115 -10.86 17.37 5.93
C LYS A 115 -10.47 18.03 4.61
N THR A 116 -11.02 17.51 3.51
CA THR A 116 -10.70 17.94 2.15
C THR A 116 -11.93 18.06 1.26
N GLU A 117 -11.91 19.04 0.36
CA GLU A 117 -12.98 19.24 -0.62
C GLU A 117 -12.93 18.26 -1.79
N TYR A 118 -11.79 17.61 -2.03
CA TYR A 118 -11.65 16.62 -3.10
C TYR A 118 -10.68 15.50 -2.74
N LEU A 119 -10.81 14.38 -3.45
CA LEU A 119 -9.92 13.22 -3.39
C LEU A 119 -9.17 13.10 -4.73
N ASP A 120 -7.88 12.75 -4.69
CA ASP A 120 -7.11 12.65 -5.93
C ASP A 120 -7.38 11.31 -6.61
N LEU A 121 -7.31 10.20 -5.88
CA LEU A 121 -7.52 8.86 -6.44
C LEU A 121 -8.40 8.03 -5.49
N VAL A 122 -9.45 7.42 -6.04
CA VAL A 122 -10.32 6.53 -5.27
C VAL A 122 -10.28 5.13 -5.86
N TYR A 123 -10.04 4.13 -5.01
CA TYR A 123 -10.08 2.72 -5.37
C TYR A 123 -11.37 2.06 -4.91
N CYS A 124 -11.96 1.18 -5.73
CA CYS A 124 -12.82 0.13 -5.18
C CYS A 124 -11.96 -0.90 -4.44
N HIS A 125 -12.20 -1.12 -3.15
CA HIS A 125 -11.30 -1.83 -2.23
C HIS A 125 -11.61 -3.33 -2.10
N ASP A 126 -10.62 -4.17 -2.38
CA ASP A 126 -10.69 -5.62 -2.26
C ASP A 126 -11.86 -6.18 -3.09
N VAL A 127 -11.79 -5.87 -4.39
CA VAL A 127 -12.83 -6.21 -5.37
C VAL A 127 -13.06 -7.70 -5.53
N GLU A 128 -12.16 -8.56 -5.02
CA GLU A 128 -12.35 -10.01 -5.01
C GLU A 128 -13.46 -10.48 -4.07
N PHE A 129 -13.92 -9.65 -3.13
CA PHE A 129 -14.97 -9.99 -2.16
C PHE A 129 -16.40 -9.79 -2.68
N VAL A 130 -16.54 -9.26 -3.90
CA VAL A 130 -17.83 -9.00 -4.56
C VAL A 130 -17.81 -9.54 -5.98
N SER A 131 -18.98 -9.60 -6.62
CA SER A 131 -19.04 -9.94 -8.03
C SER A 131 -18.41 -8.84 -8.90
N GLU A 132 -17.91 -9.22 -10.07
CA GLU A 132 -17.42 -8.23 -11.04
C GLU A 132 -18.50 -7.23 -11.49
N GLU A 133 -19.79 -7.60 -11.39
CA GLU A 133 -20.92 -6.71 -11.71
C GLU A 133 -21.05 -5.61 -10.65
N GLU A 134 -20.99 -5.96 -9.37
CA GLU A 134 -20.99 -5.00 -8.25
C GLU A 134 -19.77 -4.07 -8.32
N ALA A 135 -18.59 -4.61 -8.62
CA ALA A 135 -17.40 -3.81 -8.85
C ALA A 135 -17.60 -2.80 -9.99
N LEU A 136 -18.19 -3.24 -11.11
CA LEU A 136 -18.44 -2.39 -12.27
C LEU A 136 -19.51 -1.31 -11.99
N GLU A 137 -20.53 -1.61 -11.19
CA GLU A 137 -21.51 -0.63 -10.72
C GLU A 137 -20.82 0.49 -9.93
N ALA A 138 -20.01 0.14 -8.94
CA ALA A 138 -19.26 1.11 -8.14
C ALA A 138 -18.34 1.98 -9.00
N ILE A 139 -17.65 1.40 -9.99
CA ILE A 139 -16.77 2.12 -10.92
C ILE A 139 -17.57 3.11 -11.78
N ARG A 140 -18.76 2.73 -12.26
CA ARG A 140 -19.64 3.63 -13.01
C ARG A 140 -20.08 4.81 -12.14
N GLU A 141 -20.42 4.57 -10.87
CA GLU A 141 -20.79 5.65 -9.95
C GLU A 141 -19.60 6.57 -9.63
N LEU A 142 -18.41 6.03 -9.39
CA LEU A 142 -17.21 6.86 -9.22
C LEU A 142 -16.96 7.73 -10.46
N ARG A 143 -17.12 7.20 -11.67
CA ARG A 143 -16.97 8.00 -12.90
C ARG A 143 -18.01 9.09 -13.01
N ARG A 144 -19.27 8.81 -12.64
CA ARG A 144 -20.31 9.84 -12.56
C ARG A 144 -19.91 10.96 -11.60
N ILE A 145 -19.46 10.63 -10.38
CA ILE A 145 -19.00 11.62 -9.38
C ILE A 145 -17.82 12.43 -9.93
N ARG A 146 -16.83 11.78 -10.57
CA ARG A 146 -15.69 12.45 -11.21
C ARG A 146 -16.14 13.45 -12.27
N ASP A 147 -17.03 13.02 -13.16
CA ASP A 147 -17.37 13.76 -14.38
C ASP A 147 -18.42 14.85 -14.12
N GLU A 148 -19.34 14.64 -13.18
CA GLU A 148 -20.44 15.57 -12.87
C GLU A 148 -20.13 16.47 -11.68
N GLU A 149 -19.51 15.94 -10.61
CA GLU A 149 -19.27 16.66 -9.36
C GLU A 149 -17.84 17.19 -9.26
N GLY A 150 -16.86 16.51 -9.87
CA GLY A 150 -15.44 16.90 -9.86
C GLY A 150 -14.76 16.79 -8.50
N THR A 151 -15.40 16.15 -7.52
CA THR A 151 -14.88 15.95 -6.15
C THR A 151 -13.88 14.80 -6.06
N ILE A 152 -13.74 13.98 -7.12
CA ILE A 152 -12.69 12.98 -7.28
C ILE A 152 -12.01 13.16 -8.65
N LYS A 153 -10.71 12.85 -8.78
CA LYS A 153 -9.98 13.06 -10.04
C LYS A 153 -9.66 11.78 -10.82
N TYR A 154 -9.25 10.73 -10.11
CA TYR A 154 -8.82 9.46 -10.68
C TYR A 154 -9.51 8.28 -10.00
N ILE A 155 -9.67 7.18 -10.73
CA ILE A 155 -10.43 6.01 -10.30
C ILE A 155 -9.63 4.75 -10.57
N GLY A 156 -9.64 3.83 -9.60
CA GLY A 156 -8.99 2.54 -9.72
C GLY A 156 -9.70 1.43 -8.98
N ILE A 157 -9.06 0.26 -8.96
CA ILE A 157 -9.44 -0.87 -8.09
C ILE A 157 -8.21 -1.32 -7.30
N SER A 158 -8.42 -1.93 -6.15
CA SER A 158 -7.38 -2.61 -5.38
C SER A 158 -7.84 -3.99 -4.92
N GLY A 159 -6.89 -4.90 -4.70
CA GLY A 159 -7.20 -6.24 -4.20
C GLY A 159 -5.99 -7.16 -4.18
N TYR A 160 -6.21 -8.40 -3.76
CA TYR A 160 -5.14 -9.39 -3.64
C TYR A 160 -4.96 -10.29 -4.86
N PRO A 161 -5.94 -11.10 -5.31
CA PRO A 161 -5.69 -12.06 -6.37
C PRO A 161 -5.48 -11.35 -7.70
N LEU A 162 -4.24 -11.41 -8.20
CA LEU A 162 -3.86 -10.75 -9.45
C LEU A 162 -4.74 -11.15 -10.65
N PRO A 163 -5.15 -12.42 -10.83
CA PRO A 163 -6.07 -12.79 -11.90
C PRO A 163 -7.42 -12.07 -11.83
N VAL A 164 -7.96 -11.83 -10.63
CA VAL A 164 -9.23 -11.12 -10.43
C VAL A 164 -9.08 -9.65 -10.82
N LEU A 165 -8.01 -9.00 -10.37
CA LEU A 165 -7.71 -7.62 -10.77
C LEU A 165 -7.59 -7.47 -12.29
N CYS A 166 -6.87 -8.38 -12.96
CA CYS A 166 -6.75 -8.38 -14.41
C CYS A 166 -8.11 -8.58 -15.11
N SER A 167 -8.92 -9.54 -14.65
CA SER A 167 -10.25 -9.82 -15.21
C SER A 167 -11.16 -8.59 -15.15
N ILE A 168 -11.25 -7.96 -13.97
CA ILE A 168 -12.06 -6.75 -13.76
C ILE A 168 -11.53 -5.58 -14.62
N ALA A 169 -10.22 -5.35 -14.67
CA ALA A 169 -9.65 -4.28 -15.48
C ALA A 169 -9.99 -4.43 -16.98
N HIS A 170 -9.85 -5.65 -17.53
CA HIS A 170 -10.25 -5.94 -18.91
C HIS A 170 -11.75 -5.76 -19.14
N ARG A 171 -12.57 -6.20 -18.18
CA ARG A 171 -14.02 -6.04 -18.24
C ARG A 171 -14.44 -4.58 -18.23
N VAL A 172 -13.87 -3.76 -17.34
CA VAL A 172 -14.13 -2.32 -17.28
C VAL A 172 -13.82 -1.68 -18.63
N LEU A 173 -12.63 -1.91 -19.20
CA LEU A 173 -12.28 -1.36 -20.51
C LEU A 173 -13.28 -1.80 -21.58
N ARG A 174 -13.62 -3.09 -21.64
CA ARG A 174 -14.54 -3.66 -22.63
C ARG A 174 -15.95 -3.07 -22.53
N GLU A 175 -16.49 -2.92 -21.33
CA GLU A 175 -17.89 -2.53 -21.12
C GLU A 175 -18.12 -1.03 -21.05
N THR A 176 -17.08 -0.24 -20.77
CA THR A 176 -17.21 1.20 -20.59
C THR A 176 -16.45 2.01 -21.65
N GLY A 177 -15.53 1.38 -22.38
CA GLY A 177 -14.66 2.05 -23.35
C GLY A 177 -13.55 2.91 -22.74
N GLU A 178 -13.52 3.05 -21.41
CA GLU A 178 -12.50 3.81 -20.68
C GLU A 178 -11.73 2.84 -19.75
N PRO A 179 -10.39 2.80 -19.79
CA PRO A 179 -9.61 2.00 -18.84
C PRO A 179 -9.65 2.61 -17.43
N LEU A 180 -9.18 1.86 -16.43
CA LEU A 180 -8.94 2.38 -15.09
C LEU A 180 -7.67 3.24 -15.07
N ASP A 181 -7.65 4.30 -14.25
CA ASP A 181 -6.45 5.13 -14.09
C ASP A 181 -5.37 4.35 -13.33
N ALA A 182 -5.78 3.56 -12.33
CA ALA A 182 -4.87 2.72 -11.56
C ALA A 182 -5.45 1.36 -11.15
N VAL A 183 -4.57 0.37 -11.02
CA VAL A 183 -4.88 -0.92 -10.38
C VAL A 183 -3.81 -1.18 -9.33
N MET A 184 -4.19 -1.10 -8.05
CA MET A 184 -3.27 -1.36 -6.93
C MET A 184 -3.29 -2.85 -6.58
N SER A 185 -2.12 -3.48 -6.59
CA SER A 185 -1.96 -4.85 -6.10
C SER A 185 -1.08 -4.84 -4.86
N TYR A 186 -1.48 -5.57 -3.83
CA TYR A 186 -0.68 -5.67 -2.60
C TYR A 186 -0.05 -7.05 -2.43
N ALA A 187 1.17 -7.08 -1.89
CA ALA A 187 1.93 -8.30 -1.58
C ALA A 187 2.27 -9.23 -2.78
N ASN A 188 1.97 -8.85 -4.01
CA ASN A 188 2.32 -9.59 -5.23
C ASN A 188 3.61 -9.14 -5.91
N PHE A 189 4.29 -8.12 -5.36
CA PHE A 189 5.70 -7.84 -5.64
C PHE A 189 6.47 -7.59 -4.34
N THR A 190 7.08 -8.65 -3.84
CA THR A 190 7.89 -8.73 -2.62
C THR A 190 9.06 -9.67 -2.89
N MET A 191 9.94 -9.85 -1.90
CA MET A 191 10.99 -10.88 -2.00
C MET A 191 10.44 -12.32 -2.13
N GLN A 192 9.24 -12.58 -1.60
CA GLN A 192 8.58 -13.89 -1.65
C GLN A 192 7.72 -14.09 -2.91
N ASN A 193 7.21 -13.02 -3.53
CA ASN A 193 6.24 -13.12 -4.61
C ASN A 193 6.53 -12.06 -5.68
N ASN A 194 6.75 -12.48 -6.92
CA ASN A 194 7.08 -11.64 -8.07
C ASN A 194 5.98 -11.65 -9.15
N LEU A 195 4.80 -12.21 -8.88
CA LEU A 195 3.73 -12.39 -9.87
C LEU A 195 3.30 -11.08 -10.53
N LEU A 196 3.29 -9.97 -9.79
CA LEU A 196 2.93 -8.67 -10.35
C LEU A 196 3.91 -8.24 -11.45
N ALA A 197 5.21 -8.50 -11.29
CA ALA A 197 6.22 -8.18 -12.29
C ALA A 197 6.24 -9.19 -13.45
N SER A 198 6.11 -10.48 -13.15
CA SER A 198 6.22 -11.54 -14.17
C SER A 198 4.99 -11.64 -15.07
N THR A 199 3.80 -11.36 -14.54
CA THR A 199 2.53 -11.48 -15.27
C THR A 199 1.66 -10.23 -15.21
N GLY A 200 1.56 -9.60 -14.04
CA GLY A 200 0.61 -8.51 -13.79
C GLY A 200 0.82 -7.29 -14.68
N VAL A 201 2.06 -6.82 -14.83
CA VAL A 201 2.39 -5.66 -15.68
C VAL A 201 1.89 -5.85 -17.10
N LYS A 202 2.12 -7.04 -17.68
CA LYS A 202 1.72 -7.33 -19.07
C LYS A 202 0.20 -7.29 -19.23
N GLU A 203 -0.52 -8.00 -18.37
CA GLU A 203 -1.98 -8.15 -18.49
C GLU A 203 -2.70 -6.84 -18.14
N LEU A 204 -2.32 -6.14 -17.08
CA LEU A 204 -2.92 -4.85 -16.70
C LEU A 204 -2.66 -3.76 -17.75
N LYS A 205 -1.47 -3.76 -18.37
CA LYS A 205 -1.18 -2.88 -19.50
C LYS A 205 -2.03 -3.21 -20.73
N ALA A 206 -2.28 -4.49 -20.99
CA ALA A 206 -3.20 -4.91 -22.06
C ALA A 206 -4.66 -4.50 -21.79
N ALA A 207 -5.04 -4.34 -20.52
CA ALA A 207 -6.31 -3.73 -20.10
C ALA A 207 -6.32 -2.19 -20.15
N GLY A 208 -5.25 -1.56 -20.65
CA GLY A 208 -5.14 -0.11 -20.80
C GLY A 208 -4.86 0.64 -19.49
N VAL A 209 -4.52 -0.05 -18.39
CA VAL A 209 -4.22 0.57 -17.10
C VAL A 209 -2.94 1.39 -17.20
N ASP A 210 -3.00 2.65 -16.78
CA ASP A 210 -1.86 3.58 -16.90
C ASP A 210 -0.85 3.43 -15.75
N VAL A 211 -1.34 3.20 -14.52
CA VAL A 211 -0.50 3.08 -13.32
C VAL A 211 -0.83 1.84 -12.49
N VAL A 212 0.18 1.07 -12.08
CA VAL A 212 0.03 -0.11 -11.22
C VAL A 212 0.88 0.06 -9.96
N PRO A 213 0.31 0.57 -8.84
CA PRO A 213 1.04 0.64 -7.58
C PRO A 213 1.26 -0.74 -6.95
N ASN A 214 2.50 -1.00 -6.51
CA ASN A 214 2.85 -2.13 -5.66
C ASN A 214 2.71 -1.73 -4.19
N ALA A 215 1.70 -2.28 -3.52
CA ALA A 215 1.47 -2.04 -2.10
C ALA A 215 2.01 -3.18 -1.24
N SER A 216 2.32 -2.87 0.01
CA SER A 216 2.80 -3.85 0.99
C SER A 216 4.06 -4.61 0.54
N PRO A 217 5.18 -3.90 0.25
CA PRO A 217 6.44 -4.50 -0.23
C PRO A 217 7.05 -5.53 0.75
N LEU A 218 6.64 -5.50 2.02
CA LEU A 218 7.01 -6.48 3.05
C LEU A 218 5.96 -7.58 3.27
N GLY A 219 5.00 -7.75 2.35
CA GLY A 219 3.93 -8.73 2.48
C GLY A 219 3.07 -8.45 3.71
N MET A 220 2.58 -7.22 3.87
CA MET A 220 1.80 -6.77 5.04
C MET A 220 2.51 -6.99 6.39
N GLY A 221 3.85 -6.92 6.36
CA GLY A 221 4.70 -7.12 7.53
C GLY A 221 5.14 -8.57 7.76
N LEU A 222 4.77 -9.51 6.89
CA LEU A 222 5.24 -10.89 6.92
C LEU A 222 6.78 -10.95 6.86
N LEU A 223 7.40 -10.24 5.91
CA LEU A 223 8.85 -10.27 5.64
C LEU A 223 9.65 -9.39 6.62
N ARG A 224 9.52 -9.68 7.91
CA ARG A 224 10.22 -9.01 9.01
C ARG A 224 10.89 -10.01 9.92
N ARG A 225 11.94 -9.57 10.61
CA ARG A 225 12.65 -10.35 11.63
C ARG A 225 11.72 -10.85 12.74
N GLU A 226 10.79 -10.00 13.16
CA GLU A 226 9.80 -10.33 14.21
C GLU A 226 8.56 -11.06 13.65
N GLY A 227 8.48 -11.25 12.34
CA GLY A 227 7.29 -11.73 11.66
C GLY A 227 6.17 -10.69 11.59
N VAL A 228 4.95 -11.19 11.35
CA VAL A 228 3.74 -10.38 11.19
C VAL A 228 3.49 -9.53 12.45
N PRO A 229 3.28 -8.21 12.31
CA PRO A 229 2.89 -7.36 13.43
C PRO A 229 1.53 -7.73 14.01
N VAL A 230 1.46 -7.78 15.34
CA VAL A 230 0.24 -8.12 16.09
C VAL A 230 -0.23 -6.89 16.88
N GLY A 231 -1.24 -6.22 16.37
CA GLY A 231 -1.97 -5.17 17.08
C GLY A 231 -3.03 -5.75 18.03
N SER A 232 -4.04 -4.94 18.37
CA SER A 232 -5.14 -5.39 19.25
C SER A 232 -6.09 -6.38 18.58
N MET A 233 -6.07 -6.50 17.25
CA MET A 233 -6.84 -7.52 16.52
C MET A 233 -6.22 -8.94 16.56
N GLY A 234 -5.06 -9.13 17.19
CA GLY A 234 -4.44 -10.45 17.31
C GLY A 234 -3.88 -10.99 15.98
N ASN A 235 -4.04 -12.29 15.73
CA ASN A 235 -3.50 -12.94 14.53
C ASN A 235 -4.43 -12.72 13.32
N TRP A 236 -4.20 -11.65 12.56
CA TRP A 236 -5.06 -11.23 11.44
C TRP A 236 -4.51 -11.60 10.04
N HIS A 237 -3.22 -11.92 9.92
CA HIS A 237 -2.58 -12.10 8.61
C HIS A 237 -2.86 -13.50 8.03
N PRO A 238 -3.28 -13.61 6.76
CA PRO A 238 -3.78 -14.86 6.15
C PRO A 238 -2.70 -15.90 5.81
N SER A 239 -1.41 -15.57 5.97
CA SER A 239 -0.31 -16.53 5.75
C SER A 239 -0.40 -17.72 6.69
N SER A 240 -0.18 -18.92 6.14
CA SER A 240 -0.12 -20.17 6.91
C SER A 240 1.06 -20.20 7.89
N ASN A 241 0.98 -21.11 8.88
CA ASN A 241 2.06 -21.30 9.86
C ASN A 241 3.36 -21.78 9.21
N GLU A 242 3.26 -22.58 8.15
CA GLU A 242 4.40 -23.11 7.41
C GLU A 242 5.12 -21.99 6.66
N LEU A 243 4.37 -21.08 6.01
CA LEU A 243 4.94 -19.88 5.38
C LEU A 243 5.61 -18.98 6.43
N ARG A 244 4.96 -18.73 7.57
CA ARG A 244 5.57 -17.96 8.68
C ARG A 244 6.87 -18.61 9.19
N THR A 245 6.90 -19.94 9.25
CA THR A 245 8.10 -20.70 9.63
C THR A 245 9.20 -20.58 8.57
N ALA A 246 8.86 -20.61 7.29
CA ALA A 246 9.82 -20.38 6.20
C ALA A 246 10.44 -18.98 6.26
N VAL A 247 9.60 -17.97 6.50
CA VAL A 247 10.04 -16.59 6.70
C VAL A 247 10.94 -16.45 7.93
N LYS A 248 10.64 -17.16 9.02
CA LYS A 248 11.54 -17.20 10.19
C LYS A 248 12.91 -17.77 9.84
N ARG A 249 12.97 -18.85 9.06
CA ARG A 249 14.26 -19.42 8.59
C ARG A 249 15.04 -18.43 7.71
N ALA A 250 14.35 -17.74 6.81
CA ALA A 250 14.94 -16.67 5.99
C ALA A 250 15.47 -15.51 6.86
N SER A 251 14.74 -15.14 7.92
CA SER A 251 15.23 -14.16 8.88
C SER A 251 16.47 -14.65 9.63
N ASP A 252 16.50 -15.90 10.06
CA ASP A 252 17.66 -16.46 10.76
C ASP A 252 18.88 -16.56 9.86
N PHE A 253 18.68 -16.75 8.55
CA PHE A 253 19.73 -16.60 7.56
C PHE A 253 20.27 -15.17 7.52
N CYS A 254 19.40 -14.16 7.42
CA CYS A 254 19.83 -12.77 7.45
C CYS A 254 20.64 -12.43 8.72
N ASP A 255 20.16 -12.88 9.89
CA ASP A 255 20.83 -12.65 11.17
C ASP A 255 22.26 -13.24 11.20
N ARG A 256 22.51 -14.39 10.55
CA ARG A 256 23.86 -14.98 10.43
C ARG A 256 24.81 -14.17 9.54
N HIS A 257 24.27 -13.26 8.74
CA HIS A 257 25.00 -12.37 7.84
C HIS A 257 24.98 -10.91 8.32
N ASP A 258 24.64 -10.67 9.59
CA ASP A 258 24.52 -9.32 10.20
C ASP A 258 23.52 -8.41 9.47
N GLU A 259 22.50 -9.01 8.86
CA GLU A 259 21.44 -8.34 8.11
C GLU A 259 20.06 -8.57 8.73
N LYS A 260 19.14 -7.65 8.47
CA LYS A 260 17.73 -7.81 8.87
C LYS A 260 16.87 -8.11 7.65
N LEU A 261 15.99 -9.10 7.76
CA LEU A 261 15.10 -9.50 6.66
C LEU A 261 14.34 -8.31 6.09
N GLU A 262 13.71 -7.47 6.93
CA GLU A 262 12.94 -6.33 6.46
C GLU A 262 13.77 -5.28 5.72
N VAL A 263 15.07 -5.15 6.03
CA VAL A 263 15.98 -4.19 5.38
C VAL A 263 16.34 -4.67 3.98
N VAL A 264 16.60 -5.97 3.82
CA VAL A 264 16.90 -6.57 2.51
C VAL A 264 15.62 -6.61 1.66
N ALA A 265 14.50 -7.07 2.24
CA ALA A 265 13.21 -7.20 1.57
C ALA A 265 12.64 -5.86 1.08
N ILE A 266 12.69 -4.80 1.90
CA ILE A 266 12.20 -3.47 1.47
C ILE A 266 13.06 -2.90 0.35
N ARG A 267 14.39 -3.06 0.43
CA ARG A 267 15.29 -2.58 -0.62
C ARG A 267 15.05 -3.33 -1.91
N TYR A 268 15.02 -4.66 -1.88
CA TYR A 268 14.71 -5.49 -3.05
C TYR A 268 13.40 -5.05 -3.72
N ALA A 269 12.30 -4.97 -2.95
CA ALA A 269 11.00 -4.65 -3.50
C ALA A 269 10.96 -3.24 -4.10
N LEU A 270 11.56 -2.23 -3.46
CA LEU A 270 11.60 -0.86 -4.00
C LEU A 270 12.54 -0.74 -5.21
N GLU A 271 13.73 -1.34 -5.13
CA GLU A 271 14.81 -1.22 -6.14
C GLU A 271 14.49 -1.95 -7.44
N GLU A 272 13.84 -3.11 -7.36
CA GLU A 272 13.41 -3.85 -8.54
C GLU A 272 12.11 -3.28 -9.11
N TRP A 273 11.13 -2.94 -8.25
CA TRP A 273 9.84 -2.44 -8.74
C TRP A 273 9.96 -1.10 -9.45
N ILE A 274 10.85 -0.21 -9.00
CA ILE A 274 11.03 1.10 -9.64
C ILE A 274 11.38 0.95 -11.14
N ARG A 275 12.07 -0.13 -11.52
CA ARG A 275 12.47 -0.44 -12.89
C ARG A 275 11.42 -1.32 -13.59
N LEU A 276 11.04 -2.45 -12.98
CA LEU A 276 10.12 -3.42 -13.58
C LEU A 276 8.71 -2.85 -13.78
N GLY A 277 8.26 -2.01 -12.84
CA GLY A 277 6.99 -1.31 -12.90
C GLY A 277 6.99 -0.05 -13.77
N SER A 278 8.14 0.38 -14.32
CA SER A 278 8.28 1.65 -15.05
C SER A 278 7.26 1.82 -16.20
N SER A 279 6.96 0.75 -16.92
CA SER A 279 6.03 0.82 -18.07
C SER A 279 4.57 1.06 -17.68
N VAL A 280 4.24 0.87 -16.40
CA VAL A 280 2.96 1.16 -15.73
C VAL A 280 3.21 2.03 -14.48
N GLY A 281 4.24 2.87 -14.55
CA GLY A 281 4.69 3.72 -13.45
C GLY A 281 4.26 5.18 -13.62
N SER A 282 4.90 6.07 -12.89
CA SER A 282 4.60 7.50 -12.91
C SER A 282 5.85 8.39 -12.98
N ARG A 283 5.67 9.61 -13.50
CA ARG A 283 6.66 10.71 -13.53
C ARG A 283 6.40 11.78 -12.46
N GLY A 284 5.59 11.48 -11.44
CA GLY A 284 5.36 12.41 -10.34
C GLY A 284 6.63 12.70 -9.54
N ASP A 285 6.53 13.60 -8.56
CA ASP A 285 7.64 13.99 -7.70
C ASP A 285 8.27 12.77 -7.01
N PRO A 286 9.54 12.44 -7.29
CA PRO A 286 10.17 11.22 -6.80
C PRO A 286 10.59 11.29 -5.32
N ALA A 287 10.47 12.42 -4.63
CA ALA A 287 11.00 12.60 -3.27
C ALA A 287 12.51 12.27 -3.17
N SER A 288 13.26 12.71 -4.17
CA SER A 288 14.69 12.39 -4.37
C SER A 288 15.63 13.03 -3.35
N GLY A 289 15.13 13.91 -2.50
CA GLY A 289 15.58 14.03 -1.13
C GLY A 289 16.24 15.33 -0.78
N VAL A 290 15.79 16.43 -1.36
CA VAL A 290 16.02 17.75 -0.77
C VAL A 290 14.84 18.07 0.14
N PRO A 291 15.03 18.13 1.47
CA PRO A 291 13.94 18.46 2.37
C PRO A 291 13.29 19.78 1.98
N TRP A 292 11.96 19.85 2.08
CA TRP A 292 11.15 21.04 1.77
C TRP A 292 11.12 21.47 0.30
N GLN A 293 11.69 20.69 -0.62
CA GLN A 293 11.65 21.00 -2.04
C GLN A 293 10.72 20.05 -2.77
N ARG A 294 9.99 20.61 -3.73
CA ARG A 294 9.29 19.82 -4.75
C ARG A 294 10.29 19.48 -5.83
N GLU A 295 10.30 18.22 -6.23
CA GLU A 295 11.24 17.71 -7.22
C GLU A 295 10.50 17.24 -8.47
N SER A 296 11.20 17.29 -9.59
CA SER A 296 10.73 16.77 -10.86
C SER A 296 11.40 15.43 -11.14
N ASN A 297 10.65 14.52 -11.72
CA ASN A 297 11.17 13.23 -12.18
C ASN A 297 12.31 13.36 -13.21
N GLU A 298 12.43 14.49 -13.91
CA GLU A 298 13.59 14.79 -14.78
C GLU A 298 14.93 14.72 -14.02
N GLN A 299 14.94 14.98 -12.72
CA GLN A 299 16.13 14.95 -11.87
C GLN A 299 16.62 13.51 -11.58
N VAL A 300 15.81 12.50 -11.90
CA VAL A 300 16.11 11.08 -11.73
C VAL A 300 15.97 10.31 -13.06
N GLY A 301 16.11 11.01 -14.18
CA GLY A 301 16.18 10.44 -15.52
C GLY A 301 14.92 10.57 -16.39
N GLY A 302 13.85 11.19 -15.90
CA GLY A 302 12.67 11.54 -16.71
C GLY A 302 11.80 10.35 -17.18
N THR A 303 12.24 9.12 -16.96
CA THR A 303 11.48 7.89 -17.23
C THR A 303 10.43 7.66 -16.15
N ARG A 304 9.34 6.97 -16.48
CA ARG A 304 8.35 6.58 -15.47
C ARG A 304 9.01 5.65 -14.45
N LEU A 305 8.74 5.86 -13.17
CA LEU A 305 9.20 5.04 -12.06
C LEU A 305 8.05 4.17 -11.58
N GLY A 306 8.30 2.89 -11.31
CA GLY A 306 7.32 2.01 -10.68
C GLY A 306 6.85 2.59 -9.34
N VAL A 307 5.53 2.58 -9.13
CA VAL A 307 4.91 3.23 -7.96
C VAL A 307 4.83 2.23 -6.81
N SER A 308 5.31 2.61 -5.63
CA SER A 308 5.31 1.79 -4.41
C SER A 308 4.52 2.45 -3.28
N VAL A 309 3.76 1.66 -2.51
CA VAL A 309 3.08 2.11 -1.29
C VAL A 309 3.75 1.49 -0.07
N MET A 310 4.41 2.33 0.74
CA MET A 310 5.12 1.92 1.95
C MET A 310 4.27 2.20 3.20
N GLY A 311 4.35 1.36 4.23
CA GLY A 311 3.72 1.59 5.54
C GLY A 311 4.77 1.69 6.63
N VAL A 312 4.60 2.63 7.56
CA VAL A 312 5.48 2.82 8.73
C VAL A 312 4.65 3.17 9.96
N SER A 313 5.11 2.77 11.15
CA SER A 313 4.44 3.06 12.43
C SER A 313 5.25 4.00 13.32
N LYS A 314 6.53 4.26 13.01
CA LYS A 314 7.39 5.14 13.81
C LYS A 314 8.42 5.91 12.97
N ALA A 315 8.87 7.06 13.47
CA ALA A 315 9.75 7.96 12.74
C ALA A 315 11.07 7.31 12.28
N SER A 316 11.63 6.39 13.07
CA SER A 316 12.87 5.69 12.70
C SER A 316 12.70 4.70 11.53
N GLU A 317 11.49 4.17 11.31
CA GLU A 317 11.18 3.39 10.11
C GLU A 317 11.09 4.30 8.89
N LEU A 318 10.38 5.43 9.01
CA LEU A 318 10.28 6.42 7.94
C LEU A 318 11.65 6.93 7.50
N GLU A 319 12.52 7.30 8.44
CA GLU A 319 13.88 7.77 8.15
C GLU A 319 14.68 6.73 7.36
N LYS A 320 14.64 5.46 7.80
CA LYS A 320 15.35 4.37 7.12
C LYS A 320 14.78 4.09 5.73
N THR A 321 13.45 4.07 5.59
CA THR A 321 12.83 3.86 4.28
C THR A 321 13.19 4.99 3.31
N MET A 322 13.20 6.25 3.78
CA MET A 322 13.64 7.38 2.95
C MET A 322 15.14 7.30 2.60
N GLN A 323 16.00 6.83 3.50
CA GLN A 323 17.41 6.57 3.18
C GLN A 323 17.56 5.51 2.09
N VAL A 324 16.83 4.39 2.20
CA VAL A 324 16.83 3.33 1.19
C VAL A 324 16.30 3.85 -0.16
N TRP A 325 15.16 4.52 -0.15
CA TRP A 325 14.54 5.09 -1.36
C TRP A 325 15.47 6.05 -2.09
N ARG A 326 16.06 7.01 -1.38
CA ARG A 326 16.99 7.98 -1.98
C ARG A 326 18.27 7.31 -2.47
N SER A 327 18.79 6.31 -1.75
CA SER A 327 19.92 5.51 -2.22
C SER A 327 19.59 4.80 -3.54
N ILE A 328 18.37 4.28 -3.72
CA ILE A 328 17.93 3.64 -4.97
C ILE A 328 17.90 4.68 -6.10
N LEU A 329 17.28 5.84 -5.86
CA LEU A 329 17.21 6.92 -6.84
C LEU A 329 18.58 7.44 -7.24
N ASP A 330 19.48 7.64 -6.26
CA ASP A 330 20.85 8.08 -6.49
C ASP A 330 21.60 7.06 -7.38
N GLY A 331 21.24 5.77 -7.34
CA GLY A 331 21.81 4.68 -8.16
C GLY A 331 21.20 4.50 -9.55
N LEU A 332 20.20 5.29 -9.95
CA LEU A 332 19.67 5.29 -11.32
C LEU A 332 20.67 5.94 -12.28
N GLU A 333 20.60 5.61 -13.57
CA GLU A 333 21.55 6.06 -14.62
C GLU A 333 21.82 7.58 -14.63
N ASN A 334 20.81 8.38 -14.25
CA ASN A 334 20.89 9.85 -14.18
C ASN A 334 20.70 10.42 -12.77
N GLY A 335 20.77 9.60 -11.71
CA GLY A 335 20.57 10.02 -10.31
C GLY A 335 21.70 10.90 -9.74
N GLU A 336 22.80 11.04 -10.48
CA GLU A 336 24.03 11.72 -10.06
C GLU A 336 23.84 13.18 -9.67
N GLU A 337 23.06 13.93 -10.44
CA GLU A 337 22.85 15.35 -10.18
C GLU A 337 22.05 15.59 -8.89
N THR A 338 21.09 14.70 -8.59
CA THR A 338 20.29 14.80 -7.37
C THR A 338 21.09 14.45 -6.14
N ALA A 339 21.87 13.37 -6.20
CA ALA A 339 22.80 13.00 -5.14
C ALA A 339 23.82 14.13 -4.85
N ARG A 340 24.25 14.87 -5.87
CA ARG A 340 25.07 16.09 -5.72
C ARG A 340 24.33 17.22 -5.02
N LYS A 341 23.13 17.58 -5.51
CA LYS A 341 22.34 18.67 -4.94
C LYS A 341 21.98 18.45 -3.48
N ALA A 342 21.76 17.20 -3.09
CA ALA A 342 21.48 16.85 -1.71
C ALA A 342 22.74 16.62 -0.83
N GLY A 343 23.95 16.81 -1.37
CA GLY A 343 25.20 16.69 -0.62
C GLY A 343 25.66 15.25 -0.32
N ARG A 344 25.10 14.24 -1.01
CA ARG A 344 25.32 12.79 -0.81
C ARG A 344 26.31 12.12 -1.78
N TRP A 345 26.64 12.84 -2.86
CA TRP A 345 27.26 12.35 -4.11
C TRP A 345 28.37 11.28 -4.02
N LYS A 346 29.50 11.54 -3.34
CA LYS A 346 30.68 10.67 -3.50
C LYS A 346 30.68 9.40 -2.65
N ARG A 347 29.96 9.36 -1.53
CA ARG A 347 29.90 8.16 -0.67
C ARG A 347 28.68 7.30 -0.94
N ASP A 348 27.55 7.92 -1.29
CA ASP A 348 26.28 7.21 -1.26
C ASP A 348 25.96 6.51 -2.60
N HIS A 349 26.47 6.98 -3.73
CA HIS A 349 26.25 6.35 -5.05
C HIS A 349 27.01 5.01 -5.20
N GLU A 350 28.33 4.99 -4.98
CA GLU A 350 29.11 3.75 -5.00
C GLU A 350 28.67 2.79 -3.89
N TRP A 351 28.34 3.31 -2.70
CA TRP A 351 27.74 2.51 -1.65
C TRP A 351 26.41 1.90 -2.09
N SER A 352 25.56 2.65 -2.78
CA SER A 352 24.29 2.15 -3.31
C SER A 352 24.51 1.00 -4.30
N LEU A 353 25.40 1.15 -5.27
CA LEU A 353 25.70 0.10 -6.25
C LEU A 353 26.27 -1.16 -5.58
N ASN A 354 27.16 -0.99 -4.59
CA ASN A 354 27.68 -2.11 -3.81
C ASN A 354 26.58 -2.77 -2.96
N ARG A 355 25.69 -1.97 -2.38
CA ARG A 355 24.57 -2.45 -1.58
C ARG A 355 23.54 -3.19 -2.44
N GLN A 356 23.31 -2.76 -3.67
CA GLN A 356 22.47 -3.48 -4.65
C GLN A 356 23.00 -4.91 -4.85
N ARG A 357 24.30 -5.06 -5.12
CA ARG A 357 24.92 -6.39 -5.30
C ARG A 357 24.80 -7.25 -4.05
N ALA A 358 25.04 -6.67 -2.88
CA ALA A 358 24.89 -7.37 -1.60
C ALA A 358 23.44 -7.82 -1.36
N VAL A 359 22.46 -6.96 -1.64
CA VAL A 359 21.03 -7.30 -1.55
C VAL A 359 20.67 -8.42 -2.52
N GLN A 360 21.19 -8.43 -3.74
CA GLN A 360 20.93 -9.52 -4.68
C GLN A 360 21.45 -10.87 -4.17
N LEU A 361 22.69 -10.91 -3.66
CA LEU A 361 23.25 -12.14 -3.07
C LEU A 361 22.44 -12.61 -1.85
N MET A 362 21.99 -11.68 -1.00
CA MET A 362 21.11 -12.00 0.11
C MET A 362 19.73 -12.46 -0.36
N ALA A 363 19.19 -11.87 -1.42
CA ALA A 363 17.89 -12.22 -1.98
C ALA A 363 17.86 -13.68 -2.44
N ASP A 364 18.90 -14.14 -3.14
CA ASP A 364 19.00 -15.53 -3.59
C ASP A 364 18.96 -16.50 -2.39
N GLY A 365 19.77 -16.26 -1.35
CA GLY A 365 19.77 -17.10 -0.14
C GLY A 365 18.48 -17.02 0.68
N ILE A 366 17.81 -15.86 0.70
CA ILE A 366 16.48 -15.72 1.32
C ILE A 366 15.44 -16.52 0.53
N GLN A 367 15.45 -16.43 -0.80
CA GLN A 367 14.52 -17.12 -1.67
C GLN A 367 14.68 -18.64 -1.60
N GLU A 368 15.91 -19.17 -1.43
CA GLU A 368 16.13 -20.59 -1.14
C GLU A 368 15.41 -21.06 0.13
N HIS A 369 15.38 -20.23 1.18
CA HIS A 369 14.63 -20.54 2.40
C HIS A 369 13.11 -20.43 2.25
N LEU A 370 12.65 -19.74 1.19
CA LEU A 370 11.26 -19.53 0.83
C LEU A 370 10.80 -20.41 -0.34
N ASP A 371 11.66 -21.27 -0.90
CA ASP A 371 11.46 -21.93 -2.21
C ASP A 371 10.07 -22.56 -2.40
N ALA A 372 9.61 -23.35 -1.43
CA ALA A 372 8.29 -23.99 -1.46
C ALA A 372 7.09 -23.01 -1.44
N TYR A 373 7.37 -21.73 -1.16
CA TYR A 373 6.41 -20.64 -1.07
C TYR A 373 6.75 -19.48 -2.00
N LEU A 374 7.70 -19.61 -2.93
CA LEU A 374 7.91 -18.57 -3.94
C LEU A 374 6.64 -18.42 -4.79
N ASP A 375 6.22 -17.18 -4.98
CA ASP A 375 4.97 -16.81 -5.68
C ASP A 375 3.70 -17.42 -5.07
N TYR A 376 3.78 -17.96 -3.85
CA TYR A 376 2.60 -18.42 -3.11
C TYR A 376 1.64 -17.26 -2.87
N VAL A 377 0.37 -17.53 -3.16
CA VAL A 377 -0.76 -16.67 -2.86
C VAL A 377 -1.75 -17.42 -1.97
N TRP A 378 -2.29 -16.74 -0.96
CA TRP A 378 -3.38 -17.29 -0.14
C TRP A 378 -4.74 -17.08 -0.80
N GLU A 379 -5.76 -17.81 -0.34
CA GLU A 379 -7.12 -17.61 -0.81
C GLU A 379 -7.65 -16.23 -0.34
N SER A 380 -8.20 -15.45 -1.27
CA SER A 380 -8.91 -14.21 -1.00
C SER A 380 -10.07 -14.09 -1.99
N PRO A 381 -11.32 -13.99 -1.52
CA PRO A 381 -11.75 -14.24 -0.15
C PRO A 381 -11.58 -15.72 0.26
N PRO A 382 -11.66 -16.07 1.55
CA PRO A 382 -11.83 -17.47 1.98
C PRO A 382 -13.05 -18.12 1.32
N LYS A 383 -12.99 -19.44 1.06
CA LYS A 383 -14.06 -20.20 0.37
C LYS A 383 -15.44 -20.09 1.01
N ASP A 384 -15.48 -19.89 2.32
CA ASP A 384 -16.68 -19.79 3.15
C ASP A 384 -17.09 -18.35 3.45
N PHE A 385 -16.44 -17.38 2.80
CA PHE A 385 -16.74 -15.96 2.99
C PHE A 385 -18.20 -15.64 2.65
N VAL A 386 -18.84 -14.84 3.52
CA VAL A 386 -20.18 -14.32 3.29
C VAL A 386 -20.22 -12.84 3.67
N ASN A 387 -20.58 -12.00 2.70
CA ASN A 387 -20.83 -10.58 2.94
C ASN A 387 -22.07 -10.40 3.85
N LYS A 388 -21.88 -9.89 5.07
CA LYS A 388 -22.96 -9.70 6.05
C LYS A 388 -23.88 -8.55 5.70
N LYS A 389 -23.37 -7.48 5.09
CA LYS A 389 -24.20 -6.31 4.73
C LYS A 389 -25.21 -6.61 3.63
N ALA A 390 -24.85 -7.49 2.69
CA ALA A 390 -25.78 -8.00 1.69
C ALA A 390 -26.99 -8.73 2.32
N LYS A 391 -26.84 -9.32 3.51
CA LYS A 391 -27.97 -9.95 4.25
C LYS A 391 -28.87 -8.92 4.93
N GLU A 392 -28.32 -7.83 5.44
CA GLU A 392 -29.07 -6.79 6.18
C GLU A 392 -29.93 -5.92 5.28
N SER A 393 -29.55 -5.73 4.00
CA SER A 393 -30.37 -5.04 3.00
C SER A 393 -31.78 -5.64 2.79
N ARG A 394 -32.05 -6.84 3.33
CA ARG A 394 -33.38 -7.46 3.37
C ARG A 394 -34.24 -7.08 4.57
N THR A 395 -33.72 -6.31 5.54
CA THR A 395 -34.41 -5.93 6.78
C THR A 395 -33.96 -4.54 7.25
N GLN A 396 -34.70 -3.50 6.82
CA GLN A 396 -34.77 -2.12 7.37
C GLN A 396 -33.45 -1.32 7.56
N LEU A 397 -33.39 -0.17 6.88
CA LEU A 397 -32.33 0.84 7.03
C LEU A 397 -32.64 1.80 8.19
N THR A 398 -31.77 1.88 9.18
CA THR A 398 -31.70 3.02 10.14
C THR A 398 -30.34 3.71 10.01
N PRO A 399 -30.27 5.05 10.20
CA PRO A 399 -29.00 5.77 10.19
C PRO A 399 -28.12 5.29 11.35
N VAL A 400 -26.96 4.73 11.04
CA VAL A 400 -25.98 4.30 12.06
C VAL A 400 -25.08 5.50 12.36
N GLU A 401 -25.08 5.95 13.61
CA GLU A 401 -24.04 6.84 14.12
C GLU A 401 -22.68 6.14 13.99
N ASP A 402 -21.66 6.83 13.45
CA ASP A 402 -20.28 6.35 13.25
C ASP A 402 -19.61 5.97 14.59
N ALA A 403 -19.99 4.83 15.16
CA ALA A 403 -19.26 4.18 16.23
C ALA A 403 -18.36 3.12 15.58
N TRP A 404 -17.08 3.46 15.40
CA TRP A 404 -16.06 2.49 15.02
C TRP A 404 -16.15 1.24 15.92
N LEU A 405 -16.11 0.07 15.31
CA LEU A 405 -16.11 -1.22 16.01
C LEU A 405 -14.88 -1.28 16.93
N THR A 406 -15.09 -1.04 18.23
CA THR A 406 -14.08 -1.28 19.27
C THR A 406 -13.61 -2.74 19.23
N PRO A 407 -12.47 -3.12 19.84
CA PRO A 407 -11.98 -4.50 19.88
C PRO A 407 -13.02 -5.55 20.32
N ALA A 408 -14.08 -5.14 21.04
CA ALA A 408 -15.18 -5.99 21.46
C ALA A 408 -16.07 -6.52 20.30
N ALA A 409 -16.03 -5.89 19.13
CA ALA A 409 -16.84 -6.26 17.96
C ALA A 409 -16.02 -6.79 16.77
N SER A 410 -14.70 -6.96 16.92
CA SER A 410 -13.88 -7.69 15.95
C SER A 410 -14.09 -9.21 16.10
N PRO A 411 -14.03 -10.00 15.01
CA PRO A 411 -14.05 -11.45 15.11
C PRO A 411 -12.93 -11.90 16.06
N ARG A 412 -13.29 -12.70 17.08
CA ARG A 412 -12.26 -13.30 17.93
C ARG A 412 -11.46 -14.27 17.08
N PRO A 413 -10.11 -14.27 17.18
CA PRO A 413 -9.34 -15.34 16.55
C PRO A 413 -9.84 -16.68 17.08
N GLU A 414 -9.99 -17.67 16.19
CA GLU A 414 -10.23 -19.03 16.63
C GLU A 414 -9.08 -19.45 17.55
N GLU A 415 -9.41 -19.88 18.76
CA GLU A 415 -8.46 -20.55 19.64
C GLU A 415 -8.09 -21.88 18.96
N ALA A 416 -6.94 -21.91 18.31
CA ALA A 416 -6.34 -23.19 17.93
C ALA A 416 -5.85 -23.86 19.21
N ASP A 417 -6.37 -25.06 19.48
CA ASP A 417 -5.85 -25.99 20.50
C ASP A 417 -4.34 -26.15 20.30
N MET A 418 -3.56 -25.45 21.12
CA MET A 418 -2.13 -25.67 21.23
C MET A 418 -1.95 -26.96 22.03
N PRO A 419 -1.29 -28.00 21.50
CA PRO A 419 -1.00 -29.18 22.31
C PRO A 419 -0.13 -28.77 23.50
N ASP A 420 -0.55 -29.16 24.70
CA ASP A 420 0.15 -28.93 25.96
C ASP A 420 1.63 -29.29 25.81
N LEU A 421 2.50 -28.28 25.82
CA LEU A 421 3.92 -28.47 26.03
C LEU A 421 4.11 -28.89 27.48
N VAL A 422 4.16 -30.20 27.69
CA VAL A 422 4.54 -30.83 28.95
C VAL A 422 5.87 -30.24 29.40
N ALA A 423 5.84 -29.54 30.52
CA ALA A 423 7.03 -29.11 31.23
C ALA A 423 7.75 -30.36 31.77
N ASP A 424 8.82 -30.78 31.09
CA ASP A 424 9.87 -31.58 31.72
C ASP A 424 11.06 -30.67 32.04
N GLY A 425 11.53 -30.82 33.27
CA GLY A 425 12.46 -29.95 33.93
C GLY A 425 13.92 -30.26 33.64
N SER A 426 14.74 -29.36 34.19
CA SER A 426 16.19 -29.42 34.30
C SER A 426 16.99 -29.16 33.02
N LEU A 427 17.43 -27.90 32.88
CA LEU A 427 18.70 -27.60 32.23
C LEU A 427 19.66 -27.06 33.30
N PRO A 428 20.86 -27.65 33.46
CA PRO A 428 21.85 -27.15 34.39
C PRO A 428 22.54 -25.92 33.82
N ILE A 429 22.82 -24.99 34.73
CA ILE A 429 23.57 -23.77 34.51
C ILE A 429 25.00 -24.12 34.06
N ARG A 430 25.40 -23.63 32.87
CA ARG A 430 26.67 -22.94 32.62
C ARG A 430 26.73 -22.29 31.26
#